data_AF-B4UD91-F1
#
_entry.id   AF-B4UD91-F1
#
_cell.length_a   1.000
_cell.length_b   1.000
_cell.length_c   1.000
_cell.angle_alpha   90.00
_cell.angle_beta   90.00
_cell.angle_gamma   90.00
#
_symmetry.space_group_name_H-M   'P 1'
#
loop_
_entity.id
_entity.type
_entity.pdbx_description
1 polymer ?
#
loop_
_entity_poly.entity_id
_entity_poly.type
_entity_poly.pdbx_seq_one_letter_code
_entity_poly.pdbx_strand_id
1 'polypeptide(L)'
;MAVNTFLNAVSSPQLGDRIHQFVRVVDGLTRVIWGGRTKFKERCKTFVPSEQADACWEMYVIRCNVEHFQDPSQDLPALPRRDDMLRGYRRAHEAEALARDCMAHLLLNEPLWQHFADDQINAFWARPEEERAAIWGKKFDLAVAVSEFRPDHIPDE
;
A
#
# COMPACT_ATOMS: atom_id res chain seq x y z
N MET A 1 13.93 8.47 -2.24
CA MET A 1 13.74 7.13 -1.63
C MET A 1 12.63 6.34 -2.34
N ALA A 2 11.41 6.88 -2.45
CA ALA A 2 10.26 6.19 -3.07
C ALA A 2 10.50 5.64 -4.50
N VAL A 3 11.16 6.41 -5.39
CA VAL A 3 11.42 5.96 -6.79
C VAL A 3 12.31 4.71 -6.83
N ASN A 4 13.42 4.69 -6.09
CA ASN A 4 14.31 3.52 -6.04
C ASN A 4 13.60 2.30 -5.41
N THR A 5 12.79 2.52 -4.37
CA THR A 5 11.96 1.48 -3.75
C THR A 5 10.99 0.85 -4.76
N PHE A 6 10.33 1.67 -5.58
CA PHE A 6 9.42 1.19 -6.62
C PHE A 6 10.15 0.35 -7.69
N LEU A 7 11.31 0.80 -8.18
CA LEU A 7 12.09 0.06 -9.18
C LEU A 7 12.60 -1.29 -8.65
N ASN A 8 13.02 -1.34 -7.38
CA ASN A 8 13.40 -2.59 -6.72
C ASN A 8 12.23 -3.57 -6.62
N ALA A 9 11.01 -3.07 -6.37
CA ALA A 9 9.80 -3.88 -6.30
C ALA A 9 9.49 -4.57 -7.64
N VAL A 10 9.58 -3.83 -8.75
CA VAL A 10 9.31 -4.37 -10.10
C VAL A 10 10.28 -5.49 -10.46
N SER A 11 11.52 -5.42 -9.97
CA SER A 11 12.58 -6.36 -10.30
C SER A 11 12.66 -7.57 -9.37
N SER A 12 11.86 -7.62 -8.29
CA SER A 12 11.98 -8.68 -7.29
C SER A 12 11.31 -9.98 -7.75
N PRO A 13 12.01 -11.13 -7.68
CA PRO A 13 11.42 -12.43 -7.99
C PRO A 13 10.52 -12.95 -6.85
N GLN A 14 10.63 -12.39 -5.65
CA GLN A 14 9.90 -12.86 -4.46
C GLN A 14 8.67 -12.00 -4.21
N LEU A 15 7.50 -12.62 -4.19
CA LEU A 15 6.21 -11.94 -4.03
C LEU A 15 6.14 -11.09 -2.76
N GLY A 16 6.64 -11.61 -1.64
CA GLY A 16 6.70 -10.89 -0.38
C GLY A 16 7.54 -9.61 -0.47
N ASP A 17 8.70 -9.68 -1.13
CA ASP A 17 9.56 -8.51 -1.34
C ASP A 17 8.92 -7.46 -2.24
N ARG A 18 8.17 -7.87 -3.28
CA ARG A 18 7.40 -6.94 -4.12
C ARG A 18 6.42 -6.14 -3.26
N ILE A 19 5.60 -6.86 -2.47
CA ILE A 19 4.62 -6.23 -1.57
C ILE A 19 5.33 -5.31 -0.56
N HIS A 20 6.41 -5.79 0.06
CA HIS A 20 7.19 -5.00 1.00
C HIS A 20 7.64 -3.68 0.39
N GLN A 21 8.27 -3.69 -0.77
CA GLN A 21 8.78 -2.48 -1.40
C GLN A 21 7.64 -1.53 -1.84
N PHE A 22 6.57 -2.03 -2.46
CA PHE A 22 5.44 -1.16 -2.83
C PHE A 22 4.76 -0.53 -1.61
N VAL A 23 4.56 -1.31 -0.54
CA VAL A 23 3.98 -0.79 0.71
C VAL A 23 4.88 0.25 1.36
N ARG A 24 6.23 0.13 1.28
CA ARG A 24 7.14 1.18 1.78
C ARG A 24 6.96 2.53 1.10
N VAL A 25 6.57 2.55 -0.17
CA VAL A 25 6.27 3.80 -0.88
C VAL A 25 5.07 4.48 -0.21
N VAL A 26 3.98 3.74 0.00
CA VAL A 26 2.77 4.24 0.66
C VAL A 26 3.07 4.59 2.12
N ASP A 27 3.82 3.77 2.83
CA ASP A 27 4.19 3.97 4.23
C ASP A 27 5.01 5.25 4.42
N GLY A 28 5.93 5.55 3.51
CA GLY A 28 6.68 6.81 3.47
C GLY A 28 5.77 8.05 3.42
N LEU A 29 4.65 7.97 2.71
CA LEU A 29 3.64 9.04 2.67
C LEU A 29 2.75 9.06 3.92
N THR A 30 2.46 7.89 4.50
CA THR A 30 1.70 7.84 5.74
C THR A 30 2.52 8.27 6.94
N ARG A 31 3.86 8.17 6.92
CA ARG A 31 4.77 8.42 8.05
C ARG A 31 4.33 7.72 9.34
N VAL A 32 4.02 6.43 9.24
CA VAL A 32 3.65 5.62 10.40
C VAL A 32 4.91 5.16 11.10
N ILE A 33 5.23 5.81 12.22
CA ILE A 33 6.40 5.48 13.06
C ILE A 33 5.98 4.66 14.30
N TRP A 34 4.79 4.95 14.85
CA TRP A 34 4.23 4.32 16.06
C TRP A 34 2.77 3.94 15.83
N GLY A 35 2.32 2.80 16.39
CA GLY A 35 0.96 2.27 16.17
C GLY A 35 0.74 1.56 14.83
N GLY A 36 1.83 1.36 14.07
CA GLY A 36 1.98 0.54 12.86
C GLY A 36 0.71 0.23 12.08
N ARG A 37 0.19 -0.97 12.28
CA ARG A 37 -0.86 -1.56 11.44
C ARG A 37 -2.16 -0.75 11.43
N THR A 38 -2.66 -0.37 12.60
CA THR A 38 -3.93 0.37 12.73
C THR A 38 -3.79 1.78 12.15
N LYS A 39 -2.69 2.46 12.46
CA LYS A 39 -2.47 3.83 11.96
C LYS A 39 -2.25 3.87 10.45
N PHE A 40 -1.57 2.87 9.89
CA PHE A 40 -1.41 2.71 8.46
C PHE A 40 -2.77 2.52 7.77
N LYS A 41 -3.59 1.59 8.27
CA LYS A 41 -4.96 1.36 7.79
C LYS A 41 -5.79 2.65 7.79
N GLU A 42 -5.81 3.36 8.91
CA GLU A 42 -6.57 4.60 9.06
C GLU A 42 -6.08 5.70 8.09
N ARG A 43 -4.76 5.84 7.92
CA ARG A 43 -4.20 6.82 6.96
C ARG A 43 -4.44 6.44 5.51
N CYS A 44 -4.50 5.14 5.19
CA CYS A 44 -4.82 4.68 3.83
C CYS A 44 -6.22 5.10 3.38
N LYS A 45 -7.16 5.38 4.30
CA LYS A 45 -8.48 5.95 3.94
C LYS A 45 -8.39 7.30 3.24
N THR A 46 -7.26 8.02 3.34
CA THR A 46 -7.01 9.23 2.55
C THR A 46 -6.75 8.90 1.07
N PHE A 47 -6.14 7.74 0.80
CA PHE A 47 -5.73 7.33 -0.55
C PHE A 47 -6.74 6.43 -1.24
N VAL A 48 -7.46 5.58 -0.49
CA VAL A 48 -8.42 4.61 -1.01
C VAL A 48 -9.80 4.77 -0.34
N PRO A 49 -10.89 4.32 -0.99
CA PRO A 49 -12.20 4.23 -0.34
C PRO A 49 -12.15 3.45 0.99
N SER A 50 -12.98 3.85 1.96
CA SER A 50 -12.89 3.33 3.32
C SER A 50 -13.17 1.84 3.43
N GLU A 51 -14.05 1.32 2.57
CA GLU A 51 -14.37 -0.09 2.41
C GLU A 51 -13.20 -0.93 1.87
N GLN A 52 -12.16 -0.29 1.34
CA GLN A 52 -10.96 -0.94 0.82
C GLN A 52 -9.76 -0.86 1.78
N ALA A 53 -9.92 -0.20 2.94
CA ALA A 53 -8.85 -0.03 3.91
C ALA A 53 -8.36 -1.37 4.51
N ASP A 54 -9.21 -2.40 4.55
CA ASP A 54 -8.81 -3.75 4.98
C ASP A 54 -7.76 -4.37 4.05
N ALA A 55 -7.86 -4.11 2.74
CA ALA A 55 -6.84 -4.54 1.78
C ALA A 55 -5.48 -3.90 2.10
N CYS A 56 -5.46 -2.60 2.40
CA CYS A 56 -4.24 -1.89 2.80
C CYS A 56 -3.66 -2.45 4.10
N TRP A 57 -4.51 -2.81 5.06
CA TRP A 57 -4.08 -3.46 6.29
C TRP A 57 -3.39 -4.80 6.01
N GLU A 58 -3.98 -5.64 5.16
CA GLU A 58 -3.36 -6.92 4.78
C GLU A 58 -2.02 -6.73 4.09
N MET A 59 -1.92 -5.80 3.13
CA MET A 59 -0.65 -5.46 2.47
C MET A 59 0.43 -5.07 3.49
N TYR A 60 0.06 -4.27 4.50
CA TYR A 60 0.97 -3.84 5.55
C TYR A 60 1.38 -4.99 6.48
N VAL A 61 0.48 -5.91 6.79
CA VAL A 61 0.80 -7.13 7.55
C VAL A 61 1.83 -7.96 6.79
N ILE A 62 1.59 -8.25 5.51
CA ILE A 62 2.53 -8.99 4.66
C ILE A 62 3.90 -8.29 4.65
N ARG A 63 3.92 -6.97 4.44
CA ARG A 63 5.16 -6.17 4.48
C ARG A 63 5.91 -6.33 5.80
N CYS A 64 5.22 -6.27 6.93
CA CYS A 64 5.84 -6.46 8.24
C CYS A 64 6.38 -7.87 8.41
N ASN A 65 5.65 -8.91 8.00
CA ASN A 65 6.11 -10.29 8.14
C ASN A 65 7.38 -10.52 7.31
N VAL A 66 7.41 -10.03 6.07
CA VAL A 66 8.59 -10.10 5.19
C VAL A 66 9.78 -9.36 5.80
N GLU A 67 9.59 -8.16 6.36
CA GLU A 67 10.66 -7.41 7.03
C GLU A 67 11.26 -8.17 8.22
N HIS A 68 10.46 -8.93 8.94
CA HIS A 68 10.89 -9.71 10.10
C HIS A 68 11.27 -11.16 9.76
N PHE A 69 11.45 -11.48 8.47
CA PHE A 69 11.80 -12.81 7.99
C PHE A 69 10.80 -13.91 8.42
N GLN A 70 9.52 -13.55 8.47
CA GLN A 70 8.40 -14.44 8.80
C GLN A 70 7.64 -14.86 7.54
N ASP A 71 6.77 -15.87 7.68
CA ASP A 71 5.85 -16.23 6.61
C ASP A 71 4.95 -15.02 6.25
N PRO A 72 4.81 -14.65 4.96
CA PRO A 72 4.04 -13.48 4.56
C PRO A 72 2.59 -13.48 5.09
N SER A 73 1.99 -14.65 5.27
CA SER A 73 0.60 -14.83 5.70
C SER A 73 0.43 -15.04 7.21
N GLN A 74 1.52 -15.11 7.99
CA GLN A 74 1.52 -15.55 9.40
C GLN A 74 0.46 -14.88 10.29
N ASP A 75 0.24 -13.59 10.10
CA ASP A 75 -0.65 -12.75 10.92
C ASP A 75 -1.99 -12.45 10.22
N LEU A 76 -2.30 -13.15 9.13
CA LEU A 76 -3.54 -13.05 8.39
C LEU A 76 -4.46 -14.24 8.69
N PRO A 77 -5.77 -14.13 8.42
CA PRO A 77 -6.66 -15.30 8.46
C PRO A 77 -6.10 -16.43 7.60
N ALA A 78 -6.03 -17.63 8.18
CA ALA A 78 -5.53 -18.81 7.47
C ALA A 78 -6.46 -19.16 6.30
N LEU A 79 -5.85 -19.48 5.16
CA LEU A 79 -6.52 -19.92 3.95
C LEU A 79 -5.83 -21.19 3.44
N PRO A 80 -6.53 -22.02 2.64
CA PRO A 80 -5.86 -23.06 1.85
C PRO A 80 -4.70 -22.47 1.04
N ARG A 81 -3.62 -23.24 0.84
CA ARG A 81 -2.39 -22.75 0.19
C ARG A 81 -2.66 -22.01 -1.12
N ARG A 82 -3.55 -22.52 -1.97
CA ARG A 82 -3.87 -21.87 -3.25
C ARG A 82 -4.57 -20.53 -3.06
N ASP A 83 -5.53 -20.44 -2.15
CA ASP A 83 -6.24 -19.19 -1.86
C ASP A 83 -5.32 -18.15 -1.20
N ASP A 84 -4.36 -18.61 -0.37
CA ASP A 84 -3.34 -17.73 0.20
C ASP A 84 -2.37 -17.18 -0.86
N MET A 85 -1.95 -18.02 -1.80
CA MET A 85 -1.16 -17.57 -2.96
C MET A 85 -1.95 -16.55 -3.79
N LEU A 86 -3.22 -16.83 -4.10
CA LEU A 86 -4.09 -15.89 -4.83
C LEU A 86 -4.21 -14.55 -4.10
N ARG A 87 -4.37 -14.59 -2.77
CA ARG A 87 -4.35 -13.39 -1.92
C ARG A 87 -3.04 -12.64 -2.07
N GLY A 88 -1.89 -13.31 -1.96
CA GLY A 88 -0.57 -12.69 -2.12
C GLY A 88 -0.42 -11.98 -3.46
N TYR A 89 -0.73 -12.65 -4.57
CA TYR A 89 -0.63 -12.07 -5.91
C TYR A 89 -1.57 -10.88 -6.10
N ARG A 90 -2.81 -11.00 -5.60
CA ARG A 90 -3.78 -9.90 -5.63
C ARG A 90 -3.27 -8.69 -4.85
N ARG A 91 -2.76 -8.89 -3.63
CA ARG A 91 -2.20 -7.82 -2.79
C ARG A 91 -0.95 -7.19 -3.39
N ALA A 92 -0.10 -7.95 -4.08
CA ALA A 92 1.03 -7.39 -4.81
C ALA A 92 0.59 -6.44 -5.93
N HIS A 93 -0.43 -6.83 -6.69
CA HIS A 93 -0.95 -6.00 -7.77
C HIS A 93 -1.62 -4.72 -7.25
N GLU A 94 -2.42 -4.83 -6.19
CA GLU A 94 -3.02 -3.68 -5.52
C GLU A 94 -1.97 -2.75 -4.90
N ALA A 95 -0.96 -3.30 -4.23
CA ALA A 95 0.12 -2.52 -3.64
C ALA A 95 0.91 -1.74 -4.71
N GLU A 96 1.21 -2.39 -5.83
CA GLU A 96 1.88 -1.76 -6.97
C GLU A 96 1.06 -0.59 -7.53
N ALA A 97 -0.22 -0.84 -7.81
CA ALA A 97 -1.10 0.17 -8.39
C ALA A 97 -1.31 1.35 -7.44
N LEU A 98 -1.52 1.09 -6.15
CA LEU A 98 -1.64 2.13 -5.14
C LEU A 98 -0.35 2.94 -4.99
N ALA A 99 0.82 2.29 -4.94
CA ALA A 99 2.10 2.98 -4.86
C ALA A 99 2.33 3.86 -6.09
N ARG A 100 2.00 3.37 -7.28
CA ARG A 100 2.11 4.10 -8.54
C ARG A 100 1.18 5.31 -8.56
N ASP A 101 -0.08 5.13 -8.18
CA ASP A 101 -1.08 6.21 -8.14
C ASP A 101 -0.67 7.28 -7.12
N CYS A 102 -0.34 6.90 -5.88
CA CYS A 102 0.09 7.85 -4.86
C CYS A 102 1.32 8.66 -5.28
N MET A 103 2.32 8.02 -5.93
CA MET A 103 3.48 8.73 -6.45
C MET A 103 3.12 9.67 -7.60
N ALA A 104 2.36 9.19 -8.59
CA ALA A 104 1.96 10.00 -9.73
C ALA A 104 1.12 11.20 -9.26
N HIS A 105 0.17 10.97 -8.36
CA HIS A 105 -0.67 12.00 -7.78
C HIS A 105 0.15 13.03 -7.00
N LEU A 106 1.09 12.60 -6.17
CA LEU A 106 1.97 13.55 -5.48
C LEU A 106 2.83 14.35 -6.45
N LEU A 107 3.48 13.70 -7.43
CA LEU A 107 4.43 14.34 -8.34
C LEU A 107 3.76 15.26 -9.36
N LEU A 108 2.54 14.95 -9.78
CA LEU A 108 1.80 15.73 -10.79
C LEU A 108 0.95 16.85 -10.20
N ASN A 109 0.78 16.90 -8.88
CA ASN A 109 0.02 17.94 -8.19
C ASN A 109 0.94 18.77 -7.26
N GLU A 110 1.58 19.79 -7.83
CA GLU A 110 2.48 20.71 -7.10
C GLU A 110 1.89 21.29 -5.80
N PRO A 111 0.58 21.64 -5.71
CA PRO A 111 -0.01 22.11 -4.46
C PRO A 111 0.07 21.11 -3.30
N LEU A 112 0.23 19.80 -3.56
CA LEU A 112 0.40 18.78 -2.51
C LEU A 112 1.80 18.81 -1.89
N TRP A 113 2.81 19.32 -2.59
CA TRP A 113 4.20 19.21 -2.15
C TRP A 113 4.44 19.90 -0.80
N GLN A 114 3.80 21.06 -0.58
CA GLN A 114 3.87 21.78 0.69
C GLN A 114 3.32 20.97 1.87
N HIS A 115 2.41 20.00 1.62
CA HIS A 115 1.81 19.18 2.67
C HIS A 115 2.64 17.92 2.97
N PHE A 116 3.45 17.47 2.01
CA PHE A 116 4.27 16.25 2.11
C PHE A 116 5.78 16.53 2.25
N ALA A 117 6.17 17.80 2.44
CA ALA A 117 7.52 18.15 2.85
C ALA A 117 7.87 17.56 4.23
N ASP A 118 9.16 17.32 4.48
CA ASP A 118 9.67 16.59 5.66
C ASP A 118 9.21 17.21 6.99
N ASP A 119 9.08 18.52 7.07
CA ASP A 119 8.63 19.29 8.23
C ASP A 119 7.10 19.45 8.30
N GLN A 120 6.38 19.27 7.18
CA GLN A 120 4.94 19.56 7.06
C GLN A 120 4.04 18.32 7.11
N ILE A 121 4.53 17.15 6.73
CA ILE A 121 3.72 15.92 6.64
C ILE A 121 3.08 15.51 7.99
N ASN A 122 3.71 15.84 9.12
CA ASN A 122 3.08 15.62 10.43
C ASN A 122 1.89 16.56 10.66
N ALA A 123 1.98 17.82 10.23
CA ALA A 123 0.89 18.78 10.32
C ALA A 123 -0.27 18.37 9.40
N PHE A 124 0.02 17.84 8.19
CA PHE A 124 -1.00 17.25 7.33
C PHE A 124 -1.77 16.13 8.04
N TRP A 125 -1.05 15.17 8.64
CA TRP A 125 -1.69 14.04 9.31
C TRP A 125 -2.41 14.40 10.63
N ALA A 126 -2.11 15.56 11.22
CA ALA A 126 -2.82 16.08 12.40
C ALA A 126 -4.20 16.65 12.06
N ARG A 127 -4.51 16.90 10.78
CA ARG A 127 -5.81 17.40 10.32
C ARG A 127 -6.92 16.35 10.46
N PRO A 128 -8.18 16.79 10.60
CA PRO A 128 -9.36 15.93 10.45
C PRO A 128 -9.37 15.17 9.13
N GLU A 129 -10.00 13.99 9.10
CA GLU A 129 -10.07 13.14 7.90
C GLU A 129 -10.67 13.87 6.69
N GLU A 130 -11.72 14.66 6.90
CA GLU A 130 -12.39 15.44 5.87
C GLU A 130 -11.45 16.46 5.21
N GLU A 131 -10.65 17.17 6.00
CA GLU A 131 -9.65 18.11 5.48
C GLU A 131 -8.56 17.38 4.70
N ARG A 132 -8.07 16.24 5.19
CA ARG A 132 -7.07 15.43 4.48
C ARG A 132 -7.62 14.93 3.14
N ALA A 133 -8.87 14.49 3.12
CA ALA A 133 -9.55 14.05 1.91
C ALA A 133 -9.76 15.21 0.92
N ALA A 134 -10.11 16.41 1.41
CA ALA A 134 -10.25 17.60 0.56
C ALA A 134 -8.92 18.05 -0.06
N ILE A 135 -7.83 17.99 0.72
CA ILE A 135 -6.47 18.31 0.24
C ILE A 135 -5.99 17.26 -0.77
N TRP A 136 -6.11 15.97 -0.43
CA TRP A 136 -5.65 14.88 -1.30
C TRP A 136 -6.49 14.82 -2.58
N GLY A 137 -7.80 14.95 -2.48
CA GLY A 137 -8.73 14.88 -3.60
C GLY A 137 -9.18 13.46 -3.91
N LYS A 138 -9.18 13.09 -5.19
CA LYS A 138 -9.76 11.82 -5.66
C LYS A 138 -9.01 10.63 -5.08
N LYS A 139 -9.75 9.71 -4.47
CA LYS A 139 -9.24 8.43 -3.96
C LYS A 139 -9.04 7.44 -5.10
N PHE A 140 -8.02 6.60 -4.98
CA PHE A 140 -7.75 5.50 -5.88
C PHE A 140 -8.60 4.28 -5.52
N ASP A 141 -9.29 3.73 -6.52
CA ASP A 141 -10.09 2.52 -6.37
C ASP A 141 -9.22 1.28 -6.66
N LEU A 142 -8.91 0.49 -5.63
CA LEU A 142 -8.13 -0.75 -5.75
C LEU A 142 -8.83 -1.78 -6.66
N ALA A 143 -10.15 -1.73 -6.80
CA ALA A 143 -10.87 -2.62 -7.70
C ALA A 143 -10.46 -2.40 -9.17
N VAL A 144 -10.09 -1.17 -9.54
CA VAL A 144 -9.58 -0.86 -10.88
C VAL A 144 -8.27 -1.59 -11.13
N ALA A 145 -7.39 -1.64 -10.14
CA ALA A 145 -6.11 -2.36 -10.26
C ALA A 145 -6.34 -3.84 -10.58
N VAL A 146 -7.26 -4.50 -9.89
CA VAL A 146 -7.46 -5.95 -10.05
C VAL A 146 -8.39 -6.33 -11.21
N SER A 147 -8.92 -5.37 -11.97
CA SER A 147 -9.81 -5.67 -13.11
C SER A 147 -9.15 -6.52 -14.20
N GLU A 148 -7.84 -6.37 -14.37
CA GLU A 148 -7.03 -7.15 -15.31
C GLU A 148 -6.34 -8.35 -14.66
N PHE A 149 -6.52 -8.56 -13.35
CA PHE A 149 -5.96 -9.73 -12.68
C PHE A 149 -6.57 -11.01 -13.25
N ARG A 150 -5.70 -11.96 -13.61
CA ARG A 150 -6.09 -13.27 -14.17
C ARG A 150 -5.59 -14.38 -13.24
N PRO A 151 -6.45 -14.87 -12.33
CA PRO A 151 -6.09 -15.93 -11.38
C PRO A 151 -5.55 -17.20 -12.07
N ASP A 152 -6.02 -17.48 -13.29
CA ASP A 152 -5.67 -18.66 -14.07
C ASP A 152 -4.19 -18.69 -14.52
N HIS A 153 -3.47 -17.57 -14.42
CA HIS A 153 -2.04 -17.50 -14.71
C HIS A 153 -1.16 -17.72 -13.48
N ILE A 154 -1.75 -17.97 -12.31
CA ILE A 154 -1.01 -18.26 -11.09
C ILE A 154 -0.64 -19.75 -11.10
N PRO A 155 0.67 -20.08 -10.99
CA PRO A 155 1.14 -21.46 -11.05
C PRO A 155 0.35 -22.37 -10.10
N ASP A 156 -0.03 -23.55 -10.59
CA ASP A 156 -0.41 -24.67 -9.74
C ASP A 156 0.89 -25.26 -9.18
N GLU A 157 1.30 -24.80 -8.00
CA GLU A 157 2.34 -25.49 -7.23
C GLU A 157 1.80 -26.75 -6.56
#